data_AF-A0A3L7UF21-F1
#
_entry.id   AF-A0A3L7UF21-F1
#
_cell.length_a   1.000
_cell.length_b   1.000
_cell.length_c   1.000
_cell.angle_alpha   90.00
_cell.angle_beta   90.00
_cell.angle_gamma   90.00
#
_symmetry.space_group_name_H-M   'P 1'
#
loop_
_entity.id
_entity.type
_entity.pdbx_description
1 polymer ?
#
loop_
_entity_poly.entity_id
_entity_poly.type
_entity_poly.pdbx_seq_one_letter_code
_entity_poly.pdbx_strand_id
1 'polypeptide(L)'
;YGPNFTELWISIDDTVDYASTVARIQAAMDGYPGMSCDVQTYLKERSKEVLSGASASIVVRLFGPDLARLRSKAKEVEEVMKKVNGVKDLKVEPQSLVPQILVRTRPELAERFGLTAGHVRRATTTLLRGSKVGEVYEGQKRFDVVVWGVPRLRTDLTALRELALQAPSGALIRLGDVADVSVIPMPNEIKRESASRRLDITCNVGDRDLGAVAAEIEAKVRKLPFDREYRPEFLGEFAARQESLQRLAGLAGLALVGIVLLLYVDFQSWRLTLLVALTIPFALIGGVVGVQFSSGVLSLGSLVGFVTVLGIAARNGIMLVSHYRHLQEFEGEPFGLPLVLRGAEERLAPILMTALATGLALLPLVINGNRPGHEIEYPLAVVILGGLCSSTLLNLFVLPPLYLRFGGEAID
;
A
#
# COMPACT_ATOMS: atom_id res chain seq x y z
N TYR A 1 6.99 14.63 12.66
CA TYR A 1 7.58 13.79 13.72
C TYR A 1 7.97 14.65 14.92
N GLY A 2 7.86 14.09 16.14
CA GLY A 2 8.28 14.76 17.38
C GLY A 2 9.77 14.54 17.70
N PRO A 3 10.27 15.04 18.85
CA PRO A 3 11.68 14.91 19.26
C PRO A 3 12.13 13.47 19.58
N ASN A 4 11.20 12.50 19.63
CA ASN A 4 11.47 11.08 19.92
C ASN A 4 11.45 10.23 18.63
N PHE A 5 11.89 10.80 17.51
CA PHE A 5 11.93 10.15 16.21
C PHE A 5 13.26 10.47 15.52
N THR A 6 13.80 9.50 14.80
CA THR A 6 15.06 9.64 14.06
C THR A 6 14.99 8.79 12.80
N GLU A 7 15.47 9.34 11.69
CA GLU A 7 15.71 8.64 10.44
C GLU A 7 17.21 8.51 10.23
N LEU A 8 17.66 7.31 9.86
CA LEU A 8 19.06 7.00 9.57
C LEU A 8 19.17 6.50 8.13
N TRP A 9 20.00 7.19 7.34
CA TRP A 9 20.28 6.81 5.96
C TRP A 9 21.48 5.88 5.92
N ILE A 10 21.28 4.66 5.42
CA ILE A 10 22.33 3.65 5.29
C ILE A 10 22.54 3.37 3.80
N SER A 11 23.74 3.67 3.31
CA SER A 11 24.17 3.30 1.96
C SER A 11 24.86 1.94 2.00
N ILE A 12 24.47 1.03 1.10
CA ILE A 12 25.05 -0.31 0.96
C ILE A 12 25.88 -0.33 -0.33
N ASP A 13 27.05 -0.97 -0.27
CA ASP A 13 27.93 -1.18 -1.42
C ASP A 13 27.29 -2.16 -2.43
N ASP A 14 27.52 -1.94 -3.73
CA ASP A 14 26.87 -2.69 -4.82
C ASP A 14 27.34 -4.14 -4.95
N THR A 15 28.48 -4.48 -4.32
CA THR A 15 29.07 -5.82 -4.36
C THR A 15 28.49 -6.80 -3.34
N VAL A 16 27.67 -6.33 -2.40
CA VAL A 16 27.21 -7.13 -1.24
C VAL A 16 25.81 -7.68 -1.48
N ASP A 17 25.55 -8.90 -1.00
CA ASP A 17 24.21 -9.48 -1.03
C ASP A 17 23.23 -8.62 -0.22
N TYR A 18 22.27 -8.04 -0.92
CA TYR A 18 21.31 -7.09 -0.38
C TYR A 18 20.46 -7.71 0.75
N ALA A 19 19.96 -8.94 0.54
CA ALA A 19 19.03 -9.58 1.47
C ALA A 19 19.69 -9.89 2.82
N SER A 20 20.88 -10.50 2.81
CA SER A 20 21.62 -10.79 4.04
C SER A 20 22.10 -9.53 4.76
N THR A 21 22.47 -8.48 4.02
CA THR A 21 22.91 -7.20 4.61
C THR A 21 21.77 -6.52 5.35
N VAL A 22 20.59 -6.40 4.73
CA VAL A 22 19.40 -5.82 5.36
C VAL A 22 19.01 -6.61 6.61
N ALA A 23 19.07 -7.94 6.56
CA ALA A 23 18.77 -8.79 7.72
C ALA A 23 19.73 -8.55 8.90
N ARG A 24 21.03 -8.35 8.63
CA ARG A 24 22.01 -8.02 9.68
C ARG A 24 21.78 -6.63 10.27
N ILE A 25 21.43 -5.65 9.45
CA ILE A 25 21.10 -4.29 9.92
C ILE A 25 19.88 -4.35 10.85
N GLN A 26 18.82 -5.07 10.44
CA GLN A 26 17.63 -5.22 11.27
C GLN A 26 17.96 -5.88 12.61
N ALA A 27 18.73 -6.98 12.59
CA ALA A 27 19.14 -7.66 13.83
C ALA A 27 19.97 -6.77 14.77
N ALA A 28 20.83 -5.91 14.23
CA ALA A 28 21.60 -4.95 15.02
C ALA A 28 20.71 -3.88 15.65
N MET A 29 19.65 -3.45 14.96
CA MET A 29 18.68 -2.47 15.47
C MET A 29 17.74 -3.06 16.52
N ASP A 30 17.31 -4.31 16.35
CA ASP A 30 16.43 -5.01 17.31
C ASP A 30 17.10 -5.26 18.67
N GLY A 31 18.43 -5.15 18.76
CA GLY A 31 19.20 -5.31 20.00
C GLY A 31 19.06 -4.16 21.01
N TYR A 32 18.46 -3.02 20.62
CA TYR A 32 18.34 -1.84 21.49
C TYR A 32 16.99 -1.76 22.20
N PRO A 33 16.92 -1.95 23.52
CA PRO A 33 15.66 -1.90 24.26
C PRO A 33 15.08 -0.48 24.27
N GLY A 34 13.76 -0.37 24.06
CA GLY A 34 13.04 0.90 24.08
C GLY A 34 12.99 1.64 22.73
N MET A 35 13.59 1.08 21.68
CA MET A 35 13.49 1.59 20.31
C MET A 35 12.61 0.66 19.47
N SER A 36 11.69 1.22 18.69
CA SER A 36 10.98 0.51 17.63
C SER A 36 11.64 0.86 16.30
N CYS A 37 12.36 -0.07 15.71
CA CYS A 37 13.09 0.13 14.46
C CYS A 37 12.38 -0.56 13.28
N ASP A 38 12.39 0.08 12.12
CA ASP A 38 11.80 -0.43 10.87
C ASP A 38 12.77 -0.13 9.73
N VAL A 39 13.48 -1.14 9.23
CA VAL A 39 14.45 -0.98 8.14
C VAL A 39 13.75 -1.08 6.80
N GLN A 40 13.81 -0.01 6.00
CA GLN A 40 13.12 0.08 4.71
C GLN A 40 14.00 0.71 3.63
N THR A 41 13.62 0.51 2.37
CA THR A 41 14.18 1.28 1.26
C THR A 41 13.48 2.63 1.17
N TYR A 42 14.20 3.62 0.66
CA TYR A 42 13.66 4.97 0.46
C TYR A 42 12.33 4.99 -0.30
N LEU A 43 12.28 4.27 -1.43
CA LEU A 43 11.07 4.22 -2.25
C LEU A 43 9.92 3.55 -1.51
N LYS A 44 10.19 2.47 -0.76
CA LYS A 44 9.17 1.78 0.03
C LYS A 44 8.63 2.68 1.14
N GLU A 45 9.49 3.42 1.82
CA GLU A 45 9.12 4.40 2.85
C GLU A 45 8.23 5.50 2.25
N ARG A 46 8.66 6.14 1.15
CA ARG A 46 7.88 7.20 0.49
C ARG A 46 6.55 6.69 -0.04
N SER A 47 6.50 5.50 -0.64
CA SER A 47 5.23 4.90 -1.06
C SER A 47 4.33 4.57 0.12
N LYS A 48 4.86 4.05 1.23
CA LYS A 48 4.08 3.77 2.45
C LYS A 48 3.51 5.05 3.09
N GLU A 49 4.32 6.11 3.14
CA GLU A 49 3.93 7.43 3.66
C GLU A 49 2.74 8.00 2.87
N VAL A 50 2.72 7.81 1.55
CA VAL A 50 1.66 8.32 0.66
C VAL A 50 0.40 7.45 0.68
N LEU A 51 0.52 6.11 0.75
CA LEU A 51 -0.61 5.20 0.51
C LEU A 51 -1.48 4.92 1.75
N SER A 52 -0.91 4.84 2.96
CA SER A 52 -1.65 4.31 4.12
C SER A 52 -1.34 4.98 5.46
N GLY A 53 -0.17 5.62 5.57
CA GLY A 53 0.31 6.20 6.82
C GLY A 53 0.58 5.18 7.94
N ALA A 54 0.45 3.87 7.69
CA ALA A 54 0.67 2.78 8.64
C ALA A 54 1.26 1.53 7.94
N SER A 55 2.28 0.91 8.52
CA SER A 55 3.17 -0.05 7.82
C SER A 55 2.85 -1.54 7.96
N ALA A 56 1.68 -1.92 8.51
CA ALA A 56 1.37 -3.30 8.86
C ALA A 56 0.35 -3.99 7.93
N SER A 57 0.40 -5.33 7.87
CA SER A 57 -0.51 -6.15 7.04
C SER A 57 -1.98 -5.95 7.39
N ILE A 58 -2.30 -5.78 8.67
CA ILE A 58 -3.65 -5.48 9.15
C ILE A 58 -3.58 -4.24 10.05
N VAL A 59 -4.43 -3.25 9.75
CA VAL A 59 -4.56 -2.01 10.51
C VAL A 59 -6.02 -1.84 10.93
N VAL A 60 -6.27 -1.80 12.23
CA VAL A 60 -7.58 -1.42 12.79
C VAL A 60 -7.46 0.03 13.24
N ARG A 61 -8.06 0.96 12.49
CA ARG A 61 -8.06 2.39 12.78
C ARG A 61 -9.30 2.75 13.60
N LEU A 62 -9.09 3.27 14.80
CA LEU A 62 -10.18 3.75 15.66
C LEU A 62 -10.32 5.26 15.54
N PHE A 63 -11.52 5.73 15.22
CA PHE A 63 -11.86 7.15 15.28
C PHE A 63 -12.61 7.48 16.56
N GLY A 64 -12.42 8.69 17.08
CA GLY A 64 -13.23 9.21 18.19
C GLY A 64 -12.76 10.58 18.69
N PRO A 65 -13.61 11.35 19.40
CA PRO A 65 -13.28 12.70 19.82
C PRO A 65 -12.37 12.76 21.06
N ASP A 66 -12.54 11.88 22.05
CA ASP A 66 -11.74 11.87 23.28
C ASP A 66 -10.58 10.87 23.18
N LEU A 67 -9.34 11.37 23.32
CA LEU A 67 -8.08 10.62 23.26
C LEU A 67 -7.89 9.63 24.42
N ALA A 68 -8.41 9.92 25.61
CA ALA A 68 -8.31 9.00 26.75
C ALA A 68 -9.18 7.76 26.51
N ARG A 69 -10.42 7.98 26.07
CA ARG A 69 -11.35 6.90 25.73
C ARG A 69 -10.91 6.13 24.48
N LEU A 70 -10.33 6.82 23.49
CA LEU A 70 -9.76 6.19 22.29
C LEU A 70 -8.60 5.25 22.68
N ARG A 71 -7.71 5.67 23.59
CA ARG A 71 -6.65 4.79 24.14
C ARG A 71 -7.19 3.59 24.91
N SER A 72 -8.22 3.78 25.73
CA SER A 72 -8.88 2.67 26.45
C SER A 72 -9.47 1.65 25.47
N LYS A 73 -10.20 2.14 24.46
CA LYS A 73 -10.82 1.29 23.43
C LYS A 73 -9.79 0.60 22.55
N ALA A 74 -8.68 1.25 22.24
CA ALA A 74 -7.57 0.63 21.51
C ALA A 74 -6.95 -0.54 22.29
N LYS A 75 -6.79 -0.41 23.62
CA LYS A 75 -6.36 -1.53 24.47
C LYS A 75 -7.38 -2.66 24.52
N GLU A 76 -8.67 -2.37 24.57
CA GLU A 76 -9.72 -3.40 24.48
C GLU A 76 -9.65 -4.15 23.14
N VAL A 77 -9.44 -3.43 22.03
CA VAL A 77 -9.27 -4.00 20.70
C VAL A 77 -7.98 -4.83 20.61
N GLU A 78 -6.87 -4.33 21.16
CA GLU A 78 -5.60 -5.05 21.27
C GLU A 78 -5.77 -6.39 22.01
N GLU A 79 -6.42 -6.40 23.17
CA GLU A 79 -6.67 -7.63 23.94
C GLU A 79 -7.55 -8.65 23.20
N VAL A 80 -8.46 -8.19 22.34
CA VAL A 80 -9.24 -9.08 21.46
C VAL A 80 -8.40 -9.62 20.31
N MET A 81 -7.62 -8.76 19.65
CA MET A 81 -6.74 -9.15 18.54
C MET A 81 -5.66 -10.13 19.01
N LYS A 82 -5.14 -9.96 20.23
CA LYS A 82 -4.14 -10.86 20.84
C LYS A 82 -4.61 -12.30 20.99
N LYS A 83 -5.94 -12.53 21.08
CA LYS A 83 -6.55 -13.87 21.16
C LYS A 83 -6.76 -14.53 19.80
N VAL A 84 -6.50 -13.83 18.70
CA VAL A 84 -6.60 -14.40 17.36
C VAL A 84 -5.30 -15.14 17.06
N ASN A 85 -5.43 -16.43 16.75
CA ASN A 85 -4.26 -17.22 16.36
C ASN A 85 -3.69 -16.70 15.03
N GLY A 86 -2.38 -16.58 14.92
CA GLY A 86 -1.68 -16.07 13.72
C GLY A 86 -1.36 -14.57 13.73
N VAL A 87 -1.75 -13.82 14.77
CA VAL A 87 -1.34 -12.42 14.95
C VAL A 87 0.10 -12.36 15.47
N LYS A 88 0.97 -11.63 14.77
CA LYS A 88 2.35 -11.29 15.17
C LYS A 88 2.53 -9.77 15.23
N ASP A 89 3.50 -9.30 16.01
CA ASP A 89 3.88 -7.89 16.14
C ASP A 89 2.71 -6.93 16.40
N LEU A 90 1.72 -7.39 17.18
CA LEU A 90 0.58 -6.56 17.56
C LEU A 90 1.07 -5.37 18.38
N LYS A 91 0.78 -4.18 17.91
CA LYS A 91 1.13 -2.93 18.58
C LYS A 91 0.02 -1.90 18.40
N VAL A 92 -0.31 -1.22 19.50
CA VAL A 92 -1.09 0.01 19.46
C VAL A 92 -0.15 1.17 19.17
N GLU A 93 -0.54 2.05 18.26
CA GLU A 93 0.22 3.25 17.95
C GLU A 93 0.52 4.04 19.24
N PRO A 94 1.80 4.29 19.56
CA PRO A 94 2.16 4.86 20.84
C PRO A 94 1.76 6.34 20.90
N GLN A 95 0.82 6.67 21.80
CA GLN A 95 0.62 8.03 22.24
C GLN A 95 1.46 8.29 23.48
N SER A 96 2.70 8.73 23.26
CA SER A 96 3.59 9.10 24.36
C SER A 96 3.08 10.36 25.03
N LEU A 97 2.86 10.28 26.34
CA LEU A 97 2.57 11.44 27.16
C LEU A 97 3.91 12.06 27.56
N VAL A 98 4.18 13.24 27.03
CA VAL A 98 5.36 14.02 27.40
C VAL A 98 5.01 14.98 28.52
N PRO A 99 5.87 15.15 29.53
CA PRO A 99 5.66 16.15 30.56
C PRO A 99 5.71 17.54 29.92
N GLN A 100 4.63 18.30 30.09
CA GLN A 100 4.55 19.70 29.66
C GLN A 100 4.25 20.58 30.86
N ILE A 101 4.86 21.77 30.89
CA ILE A 101 4.54 22.78 31.88
C ILE A 101 3.26 23.49 31.41
N LEU A 102 2.17 23.32 32.15
CA LEU A 102 0.92 24.04 31.95
C LEU A 102 0.90 25.27 32.85
N VAL A 103 0.70 26.44 32.23
CA VAL A 103 0.46 27.70 32.92
C VAL A 103 -1.02 28.05 32.75
N ARG A 104 -1.83 27.80 33.78
CA ARG A 104 -3.26 28.07 33.80
C ARG A 104 -3.53 29.36 34.56
N THR A 105 -3.80 30.45 33.84
CA THR A 105 -4.18 31.73 34.47
C THR A 105 -5.42 31.56 35.33
N ARG A 106 -5.42 32.18 36.51
CA ARG A 106 -6.56 32.28 37.44
C ARG A 106 -7.23 33.64 37.21
N PRO A 107 -8.36 33.70 36.47
CA PRO A 107 -8.94 34.98 36.04
C PRO A 107 -9.26 35.93 37.19
N GLU A 108 -9.84 35.41 38.27
CA GLU A 108 -10.23 36.17 39.46
C GLU A 108 -9.05 36.87 40.16
N LEU A 109 -7.87 36.24 40.14
CA LEU A 109 -6.66 36.81 40.75
C LEU A 109 -5.95 37.75 39.79
N ALA A 110 -5.91 37.41 38.51
CA ALA A 110 -5.32 38.26 37.48
C ALA A 110 -6.09 39.59 37.35
N GLU A 111 -7.42 39.57 37.47
CA GLU A 111 -8.29 40.75 37.40
C GLU A 111 -8.00 41.76 38.51
N ARG A 112 -7.72 41.31 39.74
CA ARG A 112 -7.35 42.18 40.87
C ARG A 112 -6.13 43.06 40.58
N PHE A 113 -5.29 42.64 39.64
CA PHE A 113 -4.09 43.34 39.22
C PHE A 113 -4.20 43.95 37.81
N GLY A 114 -5.39 43.95 37.22
CA GLY A 114 -5.62 44.44 35.86
C GLY A 114 -4.95 43.59 34.77
N LEU A 115 -4.56 42.35 35.09
CA LEU A 115 -3.91 41.44 34.16
C LEU A 115 -4.94 40.62 33.37
N THR A 116 -4.85 40.67 32.05
CA THR A 116 -5.61 39.77 31.17
C THR A 116 -4.85 38.46 30.97
N ALA A 117 -5.58 37.36 30.69
CA ALA A 117 -4.95 36.08 30.32
C ALA A 117 -4.02 36.22 29.09
N GLY A 118 -4.35 37.12 28.16
CA GLY A 118 -3.51 37.44 27.01
C GLY A 118 -2.18 38.09 27.40
N HIS A 119 -2.17 38.96 28.41
CA HIS A 119 -0.94 39.56 28.94
C HIS A 119 -0.05 38.49 29.58
N VAL A 120 -0.59 37.70 30.51
CA VAL A 120 0.16 36.62 31.20
C VAL A 120 0.74 35.64 30.19
N ARG A 121 -0.04 35.21 29.20
CA ARG A 121 0.41 34.30 28.13
C ARG A 121 1.55 34.89 27.31
N ARG A 122 1.43 36.15 26.84
CA ARG A 122 2.49 36.80 26.05
C ARG A 122 3.79 36.93 26.85
N ALA A 123 3.74 37.48 28.05
CA ALA A 123 4.92 37.68 28.90
C ALA A 123 5.64 36.35 29.17
N THR A 124 4.89 35.31 29.55
CA THR A 124 5.43 33.97 29.80
C THR A 124 6.00 33.34 28.53
N THR A 125 5.35 33.54 27.37
CA THR A 125 5.81 32.99 26.08
C THR A 125 7.10 33.65 25.62
N THR A 126 7.19 34.98 25.70
CA THR A 126 8.41 35.74 25.37
C THR A 126 9.59 35.28 26.22
N LEU A 127 9.39 35.11 27.53
CA LEU A 127 10.48 34.73 28.43
C LEU A 127 10.88 33.25 28.31
N LEU A 128 9.95 32.35 27.98
CA LEU A 128 10.25 30.92 27.80
C LEU A 128 10.73 30.57 26.39
N ARG A 129 9.92 30.86 25.35
CA ARG A 129 10.24 30.49 23.95
C ARG A 129 11.16 31.48 23.26
N GLY A 130 11.26 32.69 23.79
CA GLY A 130 11.88 33.80 23.09
C GLY A 130 10.91 34.48 22.13
N SER A 131 11.06 35.79 21.98
CA SER A 131 10.39 36.57 20.95
C SER A 131 11.43 37.27 20.11
N LYS A 132 11.32 37.12 18.79
CA LYS A 132 12.10 37.93 17.84
C LYS A 132 11.70 39.39 18.02
N VAL A 133 12.69 40.26 18.21
CA VAL A 133 12.50 41.71 18.38
C VAL A 133 13.14 42.51 17.24
N GLY A 134 13.96 41.86 16.41
CA GLY A 134 14.59 42.49 15.26
C GLY A 134 15.45 41.53 14.47
N GLU A 135 16.14 42.06 13.48
CA GLU A 135 17.12 41.37 12.65
C GLU A 135 18.37 42.24 12.56
N VAL A 136 19.54 41.61 12.57
CA VAL A 136 20.84 42.26 12.32
C VAL A 136 21.45 41.64 11.07
N TYR A 137 22.01 42.49 10.22
CA TYR A 137 22.64 42.07 8.97
C TYR A 137 24.15 42.20 9.10
N GLU A 138 24.85 41.10 8.81
CA GLU A 138 26.32 41.08 8.71
C GLU A 138 26.70 40.55 7.33
N GLY A 139 27.13 41.46 6.45
CA GLY A 139 27.37 41.14 5.04
C GLY A 139 26.09 40.69 4.34
N GLN A 140 26.12 39.47 3.78
CA GLN A 140 24.95 38.82 3.15
C GLN A 140 24.21 37.84 4.07
N LYS A 141 24.59 37.77 5.35
CA LYS A 141 23.93 36.93 6.35
C LYS A 141 22.97 37.76 7.19
N ARG A 142 21.85 37.14 7.55
CA ARG A 142 20.80 37.73 8.39
C ARG A 142 20.67 36.93 9.68
N PHE A 143 20.73 37.62 10.80
CA PHE A 143 20.62 37.05 12.14
C PHE A 143 19.39 37.62 12.87
N ASP A 144 18.63 36.75 13.51
CA ASP A 144 17.47 37.15 14.31
C ASP A 144 17.93 37.60 15.71
N VAL A 145 17.48 38.78 16.15
CA VAL A 145 17.64 39.24 17.53
C VAL A 145 16.43 38.77 18.33
N VAL A 146 16.66 37.91 19.31
CA VAL A 146 15.61 37.29 20.14
C VAL A 146 15.78 37.72 21.59
N VAL A 147 14.70 38.25 22.18
CA VAL A 147 14.62 38.48 23.63
C VAL A 147 13.99 37.25 24.28
N TRP A 148 14.64 36.75 25.31
CA TRP A 148 14.20 35.58 26.06
C TRP A 148 14.69 35.66 27.51
N GLY A 149 14.12 34.85 28.39
CA GLY A 149 14.44 34.85 29.81
C GLY A 149 15.75 34.13 30.14
N VAL A 150 16.19 34.26 31.40
CA VAL A 150 17.38 33.57 31.92
C VAL A 150 17.23 32.04 31.83
N PRO A 151 18.32 31.28 31.58
CA PRO A 151 18.25 29.84 31.34
C PRO A 151 17.53 29.03 32.44
N ARG A 152 17.63 29.47 33.70
CA ARG A 152 16.99 28.81 34.86
C ARG A 152 15.46 28.73 34.75
N LEU A 153 14.81 29.67 34.06
CA LEU A 153 13.35 29.66 33.88
C LEU A 153 12.83 28.46 33.08
N ARG A 154 13.69 27.78 32.30
CA ARG A 154 13.32 26.61 31.48
C ARG A 154 13.56 25.27 32.16
N THR A 155 14.34 25.26 33.23
CA THR A 155 14.79 24.03 33.91
C THR A 155 14.22 23.91 35.32
N ASP A 156 13.80 25.03 35.93
CA ASP A 156 13.30 25.08 37.31
C ASP A 156 11.85 25.62 37.36
N LEU A 157 10.92 24.78 37.81
CA LEU A 157 9.50 25.13 37.96
C LEU A 157 9.29 26.24 39.00
N THR A 158 10.13 26.30 40.03
CA THR A 158 10.05 27.30 41.10
C THR A 158 10.41 28.67 40.55
N ALA A 159 11.50 28.74 39.77
CA ALA A 159 11.90 29.96 39.09
C ALA A 159 10.79 30.47 38.16
N LEU A 160 10.07 29.57 37.49
CA LEU A 160 8.92 29.96 36.65
C LEU A 160 7.75 30.51 37.47
N ARG A 161 7.47 29.96 38.65
CA ARG A 161 6.43 30.48 39.57
C ARG A 161 6.80 31.86 40.12
N GLU A 162 8.08 32.11 40.37
CA GLU A 162 8.60 33.39 40.86
C GLU A 162 8.78 34.44 39.76
N LEU A 163 8.54 34.08 38.49
CA LEU A 163 8.67 34.98 37.36
C LEU A 163 7.85 36.26 37.57
N ALA A 164 8.55 37.40 37.63
CA ALA A 164 7.92 38.69 37.81
C ALA A 164 7.24 39.16 36.51
N LEU A 165 5.96 39.46 36.61
CA LEU A 165 5.13 40.06 35.57
C LEU A 165 4.80 41.49 35.97
N GLN A 166 4.89 42.42 35.02
CA GLN A 166 4.51 43.80 35.26
C GLN A 166 3.01 44.00 35.00
N ALA A 167 2.27 44.41 36.02
CA ALA A 167 0.87 44.85 35.85
C ALA A 167 0.79 46.18 35.10
N PRO A 168 -0.36 46.51 34.49
CA PRO A 168 -0.60 47.83 33.91
C PRO A 168 -0.44 48.98 34.91
N SER A 169 -0.64 48.72 36.20
CA SER A 169 -0.38 49.67 37.29
C SER A 169 1.10 49.91 37.58
N GLY A 170 2.01 49.16 36.94
CA GLY A 170 3.45 49.18 37.19
C GLY A 170 3.91 48.22 38.31
N ALA A 171 2.98 47.61 39.06
CA ALA A 171 3.31 46.65 40.11
C ALA A 171 3.94 45.37 39.53
N LEU A 172 4.92 44.80 40.25
CA LEU A 172 5.52 43.51 39.92
C LEU A 172 4.81 42.40 40.68
N ILE A 173 4.28 41.41 39.95
CA ILE A 173 3.50 40.31 40.50
C ILE A 173 4.11 39.00 40.04
N ARG A 174 4.16 37.99 40.90
CA ARG A 174 4.73 36.70 40.51
C ARG A 174 3.74 35.93 39.66
N LEU A 175 4.22 35.17 38.68
CA LEU A 175 3.37 34.32 37.84
C LEU A 175 2.54 33.36 38.70
N GLY A 176 3.12 32.81 39.77
CA GLY A 176 2.44 31.94 40.72
C GLY A 176 1.27 32.60 41.46
N ASP A 177 1.24 33.93 41.60
CA ASP A 177 0.13 34.64 42.26
C ASP A 177 -1.12 34.73 41.37
N VAL A 178 -0.93 34.69 40.04
CA VAL A 178 -2.00 34.90 39.05
C VAL A 178 -2.23 33.70 38.13
N ALA A 179 -1.41 32.66 38.20
CA ALA A 179 -1.54 31.43 37.42
C ALA A 179 -1.12 30.21 38.24
N ASP A 180 -1.78 29.07 37.99
CA ASP A 180 -1.30 27.77 38.42
C ASP A 180 -0.26 27.25 37.44
N VAL A 181 0.90 26.84 37.95
CA VAL A 181 2.02 26.34 37.17
C VAL A 181 2.32 24.92 37.63
N SER A 182 1.98 23.95 36.79
CA SER A 182 2.10 22.53 37.08
C SER A 182 2.66 21.77 35.87
N VAL A 183 3.28 20.63 36.14
CA VAL A 183 3.72 19.70 35.10
C VAL A 183 2.60 18.69 34.88
N ILE A 184 2.08 18.63 33.67
CA ILE A 184 1.02 17.70 33.29
C ILE A 184 1.47 16.80 32.13
N PRO A 185 1.02 15.53 32.10
CA PRO A 185 1.24 14.68 30.94
C PRO A 185 0.35 15.13 29.78
N MET A 186 0.96 15.44 28.63
CA MET A 186 0.24 15.84 27.41
C MET A 186 0.65 14.94 26.23
N PRO A 187 -0.27 14.60 25.31
CA PRO A 187 0.07 13.85 24.10
C PRO A 187 1.15 14.58 23.29
N ASN A 188 2.20 13.86 22.88
CA ASN A 188 3.25 14.39 22.02
C ASN A 188 2.75 14.70 20.59
N GLU A 189 1.76 13.95 20.12
CA GLU A 189 1.17 14.06 18.78
C GLU A 189 -0.33 13.71 18.84
N ILE A 190 -1.12 14.40 18.00
CA ILE A 190 -2.54 14.09 17.79
C ILE A 190 -2.76 13.86 16.30
N LYS A 191 -2.89 12.60 15.89
CA LYS A 191 -3.16 12.23 14.51
C LYS A 191 -4.63 12.40 14.17
N ARG A 192 -4.89 12.92 12.98
CA ARG A 192 -6.23 13.16 12.46
C ARG A 192 -6.31 12.74 11.01
N GLU A 193 -7.49 12.30 10.62
CA GLU A 193 -7.85 12.01 9.24
C GLU A 193 -9.29 12.47 9.04
N SER A 194 -9.52 13.20 7.94
CA SER A 194 -10.82 13.84 7.66
C SER A 194 -11.38 14.61 8.86
N ALA A 195 -10.50 15.39 9.52
CA ALA A 195 -10.76 16.17 10.74
C ALA A 195 -11.12 15.38 12.02
N SER A 196 -11.26 14.05 11.95
CA SER A 196 -11.48 13.20 13.12
C SER A 196 -10.16 12.73 13.71
N ARG A 197 -10.04 12.70 15.05
CA ARG A 197 -8.87 12.09 15.69
C ARG A 197 -8.91 10.58 15.49
N ARG A 198 -7.73 9.98 15.36
CA ARG A 198 -7.57 8.55 15.15
C ARG A 198 -6.44 7.96 16.00
N LEU A 199 -6.47 6.64 16.14
CA LEU A 199 -5.37 5.82 16.63
C LEU A 199 -5.38 4.49 15.90
N ASP A 200 -4.21 4.06 15.47
CA ASP A 200 -4.09 2.82 14.71
C ASP A 200 -3.63 1.67 15.62
N ILE A 201 -4.30 0.53 15.54
CA ILE A 201 -3.82 -0.74 16.09
C ILE A 201 -3.35 -1.58 14.91
N THR A 202 -2.08 -1.94 14.93
CA THR A 202 -1.41 -2.57 13.79
C THR A 202 -0.91 -3.95 14.17
N CYS A 203 -1.02 -4.91 13.26
CA CYS A 203 -0.40 -6.22 13.42
C CYS A 203 0.01 -6.84 12.08
N ASN A 204 1.00 -7.73 12.17
CA ASN A 204 1.42 -8.59 11.08
C ASN A 204 0.78 -9.97 11.22
N VAL A 205 0.73 -10.72 10.12
CA VAL A 205 0.25 -12.11 10.14
C VAL A 205 1.43 -13.05 10.02
N GLY A 206 1.45 -14.08 10.88
CA GLY A 206 2.44 -15.15 10.84
C GLY A 206 2.06 -16.23 9.84
N ASP A 207 2.04 -17.48 10.30
CA ASP A 207 1.96 -18.67 9.45
C ASP A 207 0.53 -19.04 9.00
N ARG A 208 -0.46 -18.17 9.25
CA ARG A 208 -1.85 -18.34 8.81
C ARG A 208 -2.16 -17.44 7.61
N ASP A 209 -3.20 -17.80 6.86
CA ASP A 209 -3.70 -16.97 5.76
C ASP A 209 -4.15 -15.58 6.26
N LEU A 210 -3.63 -14.52 5.62
CA LEU A 210 -3.91 -13.12 5.94
C LEU A 210 -5.41 -12.81 5.88
N GLY A 211 -6.13 -13.35 4.90
CA GLY A 211 -7.55 -13.11 4.73
C GLY A 211 -8.38 -13.75 5.83
N ALA A 212 -8.07 -14.99 6.19
CA ALA A 212 -8.71 -15.69 7.30
C ALA A 212 -8.50 -14.95 8.64
N VAL A 213 -7.27 -14.50 8.91
CA VAL A 213 -6.94 -13.76 10.16
C VAL A 213 -7.63 -12.39 10.17
N ALA A 214 -7.61 -11.66 9.05
CA ALA A 214 -8.27 -10.36 8.95
C ALA A 214 -9.79 -10.45 9.14
N ALA A 215 -10.45 -11.42 8.50
CA ALA A 215 -11.88 -11.66 8.67
C ALA A 215 -12.23 -12.06 10.11
N GLU A 216 -11.39 -12.87 10.76
CA GLU A 216 -11.57 -13.25 12.17
C GLU A 216 -11.43 -12.05 13.11
N ILE A 217 -10.43 -11.19 12.89
CA ILE A 217 -10.23 -9.94 13.63
C ILE A 217 -11.43 -9.02 13.42
N GLU A 218 -11.85 -8.80 12.18
CA GLU A 218 -12.98 -7.94 11.86
C GLU A 218 -14.26 -8.44 12.55
N ALA A 219 -14.54 -9.74 12.48
CA ALA A 219 -15.71 -10.33 13.13
C ALA A 219 -15.67 -10.20 14.67
N LYS A 220 -14.50 -10.32 15.30
CA LYS A 220 -14.37 -10.17 16.77
C LYS A 220 -14.42 -8.70 17.20
N VAL A 221 -13.77 -7.80 16.46
CA VAL A 221 -13.74 -6.37 16.77
C VAL A 221 -15.13 -5.76 16.57
N ARG A 222 -15.86 -6.11 15.50
CA ARG A 222 -17.24 -5.62 15.29
C ARG A 222 -18.23 -6.04 16.39
N LYS A 223 -17.93 -7.09 17.18
CA LYS A 223 -18.74 -7.52 18.33
C LYS A 223 -18.48 -6.69 19.59
N LEU A 224 -17.41 -5.90 19.64
CA LEU A 224 -17.13 -5.03 20.78
C LEU A 224 -18.15 -3.88 20.83
N PRO A 225 -18.59 -3.47 22.03
CA PRO A 225 -19.44 -2.30 22.19
C PRO A 225 -18.64 -1.03 21.92
N PHE A 226 -18.97 -0.37 20.80
CA PHE A 226 -18.51 0.98 20.48
C PHE A 226 -19.64 1.98 20.75
N ASP A 227 -19.29 3.11 21.36
CA ASP A 227 -20.21 4.24 21.47
C ASP A 227 -20.45 4.86 20.10
N ARG A 228 -21.56 5.57 19.90
CA ARG A 228 -21.95 6.15 18.59
C ARG A 228 -20.87 7.03 17.94
N GLU A 229 -20.00 7.65 18.74
CA GLU A 229 -18.94 8.55 18.28
C GLU A 229 -17.62 7.82 17.95
N TYR A 230 -17.53 6.53 18.26
CA TYR A 230 -16.35 5.70 18.06
C TYR A 230 -16.62 4.68 16.96
N ARG A 231 -15.76 4.63 15.96
CA ARG A 231 -15.89 3.67 14.85
C ARG A 231 -14.55 3.01 14.54
N PRO A 232 -14.52 1.66 14.43
CA PRO A 232 -13.39 0.95 13.85
C PRO A 232 -13.49 0.96 12.33
N GLU A 233 -12.36 1.18 11.67
CA GLU A 233 -12.17 1.01 10.23
C GLU A 233 -11.02 0.02 10.01
N PHE A 234 -11.19 -0.88 9.05
CA PHE A 234 -10.22 -1.93 8.76
C PHE A 234 -9.46 -1.56 7.49
N LEU A 235 -8.15 -1.35 7.65
CA LEU A 235 -7.21 -0.92 6.63
C LEU A 235 -6.05 -1.93 6.54
N GLY A 236 -5.12 -1.69 5.62
CA GLY A 236 -3.92 -2.51 5.42
C GLY A 236 -3.98 -3.35 4.15
N GLU A 237 -3.05 -4.29 4.03
CA GLU A 237 -2.87 -5.14 2.85
C GLU A 237 -4.12 -5.93 2.50
N PHE A 238 -4.87 -6.40 3.51
CA PHE A 238 -6.11 -7.14 3.29
C PHE A 238 -7.20 -6.30 2.60
N ALA A 239 -7.47 -5.10 3.10
CA ALA A 239 -8.47 -4.20 2.53
C ALA A 239 -8.08 -3.79 1.10
N ALA A 240 -6.81 -3.42 0.90
CA ALA A 240 -6.28 -3.09 -0.43
C ALA A 240 -6.34 -4.29 -1.40
N ARG A 241 -6.06 -5.51 -0.92
CA ARG A 241 -6.16 -6.74 -1.71
C ARG A 241 -7.61 -7.02 -2.12
N GLN A 242 -8.56 -6.85 -1.21
CA GLN A 242 -9.98 -7.09 -1.51
C GLN A 242 -10.51 -6.11 -2.55
N GLU A 243 -10.21 -4.82 -2.40
CA GLU A 243 -10.57 -3.79 -3.38
C GLU A 243 -9.92 -4.07 -4.74
N SER A 244 -8.63 -4.40 -4.74
CA SER A 244 -7.88 -4.71 -5.95
C SER A 244 -8.42 -5.95 -6.65
N LEU A 245 -8.78 -7.02 -5.93
CA LEU A 245 -9.37 -8.23 -6.50
C LEU A 245 -10.72 -7.95 -7.14
N GLN A 246 -11.59 -7.17 -6.49
CA GLN A 246 -12.89 -6.81 -7.06
C GLN A 246 -12.72 -5.95 -8.33
N ARG A 247 -11.81 -4.98 -8.29
CA ARG A 247 -11.51 -4.12 -9.44
C ARG A 247 -10.89 -4.92 -10.59
N LEU A 248 -9.94 -5.80 -10.30
CA LEU A 248 -9.32 -6.68 -11.31
C LEU A 248 -10.33 -7.66 -11.91
N ALA A 249 -11.19 -8.26 -11.09
CA ALA A 249 -12.25 -9.14 -11.58
C ALA A 249 -13.24 -8.38 -12.48
N GLY A 250 -13.61 -7.16 -12.09
CA GLY A 250 -14.46 -6.28 -12.92
C GLY A 250 -13.81 -5.91 -14.25
N LEU A 251 -12.55 -5.49 -14.23
CA LEU A 251 -11.79 -5.15 -15.43
C LEU A 251 -11.55 -6.38 -16.34
N ALA A 252 -11.22 -7.53 -15.77
CA ALA A 252 -11.04 -8.78 -16.50
C ALA A 252 -12.36 -9.23 -17.15
N GLY A 253 -13.48 -9.12 -16.45
CA GLY A 253 -14.81 -9.39 -16.99
C GLY A 253 -15.15 -8.47 -18.17
N LEU A 254 -14.90 -7.16 -18.03
CA LEU A 254 -15.12 -6.18 -19.10
C LEU A 254 -14.23 -6.45 -20.32
N ALA A 255 -12.95 -6.79 -20.11
CA ALA A 255 -12.03 -7.14 -21.18
C ALA A 255 -12.47 -8.43 -21.91
N LEU A 256 -12.92 -9.45 -21.17
CA LEU A 256 -13.42 -10.69 -21.75
C LEU A 256 -14.66 -10.45 -22.61
N VAL A 257 -15.62 -9.62 -22.14
CA VAL A 257 -16.78 -9.21 -22.93
C VAL A 257 -16.35 -8.49 -24.21
N GLY A 258 -15.39 -7.57 -24.11
CA GLY A 258 -14.83 -6.88 -25.27
C GLY A 258 -14.19 -7.82 -26.30
N ILE A 259 -13.41 -8.80 -25.85
CA ILE A 259 -12.79 -9.82 -26.72
C ILE A 259 -13.87 -10.68 -27.38
N VAL A 260 -14.85 -11.16 -26.63
CA VAL A 260 -15.96 -11.97 -27.18
C VAL A 260 -16.75 -11.17 -28.22
N LEU A 261 -16.99 -9.88 -27.99
CA LEU A 261 -17.68 -9.02 -28.95
C LEU A 261 -16.85 -8.84 -30.24
N LEU A 262 -15.54 -8.61 -30.13
CA LEU A 262 -14.66 -8.55 -31.30
C LEU A 262 -14.63 -9.87 -32.08
N LEU A 263 -14.55 -11.01 -31.39
CA LEU A 263 -14.63 -12.33 -32.00
C LEU A 263 -16.00 -12.58 -32.67
N TYR A 264 -17.08 -12.07 -32.09
CA TYR A 264 -18.41 -12.15 -32.69
C TYR A 264 -18.52 -11.31 -33.96
N VAL A 265 -17.96 -10.10 -33.98
CA VAL A 265 -17.95 -9.24 -35.17
C VAL A 265 -17.15 -9.88 -36.31
N ASP A 266 -16.02 -10.53 -36.00
CA ASP A 266 -15.17 -11.19 -37.00
C ASP A 266 -15.81 -12.46 -37.58
N PHE A 267 -16.31 -13.35 -36.71
CA PHE A 267 -16.86 -14.64 -37.17
C PHE A 267 -18.33 -14.59 -37.56
N GLN A 268 -19.09 -13.61 -37.07
CA GLN A 268 -20.55 -13.52 -37.19
C GLN A 268 -21.30 -14.81 -36.76
N SER A 269 -20.68 -15.65 -35.94
CA SER A 269 -21.22 -16.95 -35.52
C SER A 269 -20.88 -17.24 -34.06
N TRP A 270 -21.92 -17.36 -33.22
CA TRP A 270 -21.77 -17.58 -31.78
C TRP A 270 -21.03 -18.88 -31.44
N ARG A 271 -21.18 -19.91 -32.29
CA ARG A 271 -20.48 -21.21 -32.12
C ARG A 271 -18.97 -21.04 -32.27
N LEU A 272 -18.52 -20.37 -33.34
CA LEU A 272 -17.10 -20.11 -33.60
C LEU A 272 -16.51 -19.15 -32.57
N THR A 273 -17.26 -18.10 -32.22
CA THR A 273 -16.88 -17.16 -31.15
C THR A 273 -16.64 -17.88 -29.82
N LEU A 274 -17.56 -18.74 -29.39
CA LEU A 274 -17.40 -19.50 -28.14
C LEU A 274 -16.25 -20.51 -28.22
N LEU A 275 -16.05 -21.13 -29.37
CA LEU A 275 -14.98 -22.10 -29.59
C LEU A 275 -13.59 -21.45 -29.46
N VAL A 276 -13.39 -20.26 -30.05
CA VAL A 276 -12.15 -19.48 -29.86
C VAL A 276 -12.10 -18.87 -28.47
N ALA A 277 -13.22 -18.41 -27.90
CA ALA A 277 -13.23 -17.89 -26.54
C ALA A 277 -12.86 -18.96 -25.50
N LEU A 278 -13.11 -20.25 -25.78
CA LEU A 278 -12.71 -21.34 -24.91
C LEU A 278 -11.19 -21.53 -24.84
N THR A 279 -10.42 -21.12 -25.87
CA THR A 279 -8.95 -21.21 -25.84
C THR A 279 -8.29 -20.16 -24.96
N ILE A 280 -9.00 -19.06 -24.69
CA ILE A 280 -8.55 -17.92 -23.89
C ILE A 280 -8.21 -18.33 -22.44
N PRO A 281 -9.11 -18.98 -21.65
CA PRO A 281 -8.77 -19.50 -20.34
C PRO A 281 -7.59 -20.47 -20.34
N PHE A 282 -7.45 -21.28 -21.39
CA PHE A 282 -6.37 -22.26 -21.44
C PHE A 282 -5.00 -21.61 -21.68
N ALA A 283 -4.92 -20.53 -22.46
CA ALA A 283 -3.71 -19.74 -22.61
C ALA A 283 -3.25 -19.07 -21.29
N LEU A 284 -4.19 -18.78 -20.38
CA LEU A 284 -3.86 -18.24 -19.05
C LEU A 284 -3.19 -19.27 -18.13
N ILE A 285 -3.45 -20.58 -18.33
CA ILE A 285 -2.90 -21.63 -17.46
C ILE A 285 -1.36 -21.60 -17.49
N GLY A 286 -0.75 -21.52 -18.68
CA GLY A 286 0.70 -21.43 -18.79
C GLY A 286 1.27 -20.14 -18.19
N GLY A 287 0.52 -19.03 -18.26
CA GLY A 287 0.89 -17.79 -17.59
C GLY A 287 0.84 -17.91 -16.07
N VAL A 288 -0.17 -18.57 -15.50
CA VAL A 288 -0.30 -18.83 -14.06
C VAL A 288 0.84 -19.72 -13.56
N VAL A 289 1.17 -20.78 -14.31
CA VAL A 289 2.34 -21.62 -14.03
C VAL A 289 3.62 -20.77 -14.09
N GLY A 290 3.73 -19.88 -15.07
CA GLY A 290 4.84 -18.93 -15.17
C GLY A 290 4.98 -18.02 -13.94
N VAL A 291 3.88 -17.50 -13.39
CA VAL A 291 3.91 -16.69 -12.16
C VAL A 291 4.55 -17.47 -11.00
N GLN A 292 4.28 -18.78 -10.88
CA GLN A 292 4.89 -19.61 -9.84
C GLN A 292 6.41 -19.78 -10.00
N PHE A 293 6.91 -19.77 -11.24
CA PHE A 293 8.35 -19.83 -11.52
C PHE A 293 9.09 -18.49 -11.35
N SER A 294 8.36 -17.37 -11.27
CA SER A 294 8.92 -16.05 -11.01
C SER A 294 8.91 -15.76 -9.49
N SER A 295 8.05 -14.87 -9.03
CA SER A 295 7.94 -14.47 -7.62
C SER A 295 6.79 -15.12 -6.87
N GLY A 296 5.90 -15.85 -7.57
CA GLY A 296 4.63 -16.34 -7.01
C GLY A 296 3.62 -15.23 -6.70
N VAL A 297 3.96 -13.96 -6.95
CA VAL A 297 3.11 -12.80 -6.68
C VAL A 297 2.56 -12.25 -7.98
N LEU A 298 1.24 -12.02 -8.02
CA LEU A 298 0.60 -11.36 -9.15
C LEU A 298 0.95 -9.87 -9.14
N SER A 299 1.95 -9.48 -9.93
CA SER A 299 2.40 -8.08 -10.04
C SER A 299 1.72 -7.35 -11.21
N LEU A 300 1.92 -6.02 -11.29
CA LEU A 300 1.50 -5.23 -12.45
C LEU A 300 2.12 -5.77 -13.75
N GLY A 301 3.41 -6.15 -13.72
CA GLY A 301 4.09 -6.76 -14.86
C GLY A 301 3.44 -8.07 -15.28
N SER A 302 3.09 -8.94 -14.32
CA SER A 302 2.37 -10.19 -14.60
C SER A 302 1.01 -9.94 -15.24
N LEU A 303 0.25 -8.94 -14.78
CA LEU A 303 -1.05 -8.57 -15.36
C LEU A 303 -0.93 -8.12 -16.82
N VAL A 304 0.05 -7.25 -17.13
CA VAL A 304 0.34 -6.84 -18.51
C VAL A 304 0.75 -8.04 -19.37
N GLY A 305 1.47 -9.00 -18.77
CA GLY A 305 1.83 -10.26 -19.42
C GLY A 305 0.60 -11.09 -19.79
N PHE A 306 -0.33 -11.26 -18.87
CA PHE A 306 -1.59 -11.96 -19.14
C PHE A 306 -2.38 -11.31 -20.28
N VAL A 307 -2.52 -9.97 -20.28
CA VAL A 307 -3.20 -9.24 -21.36
C VAL A 307 -2.51 -9.48 -22.71
N THR A 308 -1.18 -9.45 -22.74
CA THR A 308 -0.39 -9.73 -23.94
C THR A 308 -0.60 -11.16 -24.45
N VAL A 309 -0.56 -12.15 -23.55
CA VAL A 309 -0.82 -13.56 -23.89
C VAL A 309 -2.22 -13.76 -24.44
N LEU A 310 -3.23 -13.14 -23.83
CA LEU A 310 -4.61 -13.20 -24.29
C LEU A 310 -4.75 -12.67 -25.72
N GLY A 311 -4.13 -11.54 -26.02
CA GLY A 311 -4.12 -10.97 -27.38
C GLY A 311 -3.45 -11.87 -28.41
N ILE A 312 -2.28 -12.44 -28.08
CA ILE A 312 -1.57 -13.36 -28.98
C ILE A 312 -2.36 -14.65 -29.18
N ALA A 313 -2.90 -15.22 -28.10
CA ALA A 313 -3.71 -16.44 -28.14
C ALA A 313 -4.98 -16.27 -28.98
N ALA A 314 -5.70 -15.17 -28.77
CA ALA A 314 -6.89 -14.82 -29.54
C ALA A 314 -6.55 -14.63 -31.03
N ARG A 315 -5.50 -13.86 -31.35
CA ARG A 315 -5.05 -13.66 -32.74
C ARG A 315 -4.72 -14.99 -33.43
N ASN A 316 -3.99 -15.88 -32.76
CA ASN A 316 -3.62 -17.18 -33.32
C ASN A 316 -4.85 -18.08 -33.51
N GLY A 317 -5.79 -18.06 -32.56
CA GLY A 317 -7.07 -18.78 -32.69
C GLY A 317 -7.93 -18.25 -33.84
N ILE A 318 -8.03 -16.92 -33.99
CA ILE A 318 -8.73 -16.26 -35.09
C ILE A 318 -8.15 -16.68 -36.44
N MET A 319 -6.84 -16.55 -36.60
CA MET A 319 -6.15 -16.87 -37.85
C MET A 319 -6.30 -18.34 -38.23
N LEU A 320 -6.32 -19.27 -37.27
CA LEU A 320 -6.52 -20.69 -37.54
C LEU A 320 -7.96 -20.99 -38.01
N VAL A 321 -8.96 -20.47 -37.29
CA VAL A 321 -10.38 -20.69 -37.64
C VAL A 321 -10.76 -19.98 -38.95
N SER A 322 -10.26 -18.76 -39.17
CA SER A 322 -10.41 -18.03 -40.43
C SER A 322 -9.82 -18.81 -41.61
N HIS A 323 -8.69 -19.49 -41.40
CA HIS A 323 -8.09 -20.33 -42.43
C HIS A 323 -8.93 -21.57 -42.74
N TYR A 324 -9.49 -22.25 -41.74
CA TYR A 324 -10.43 -23.35 -41.98
C TYR A 324 -11.64 -22.92 -42.79
N ARG A 325 -12.19 -21.75 -42.45
CA ARG A 325 -13.31 -21.15 -43.19
C ARG A 325 -12.90 -20.82 -44.63
N HIS A 326 -11.71 -20.29 -44.84
CA HIS A 326 -11.21 -19.98 -46.18
C HIS A 326 -11.11 -21.22 -47.08
N LEU A 327 -10.54 -22.32 -46.57
CA LEU A 327 -10.46 -23.58 -47.31
C LEU A 327 -11.85 -24.13 -47.64
N GLN A 328 -12.81 -23.99 -46.73
CA GLN A 328 -14.16 -24.48 -46.95
C GLN A 328 -14.97 -23.61 -47.94
N GLU A 329 -14.92 -22.29 -47.81
CA GLU A 329 -15.75 -21.37 -48.60
C GLU A 329 -15.16 -21.07 -49.99
N PHE A 330 -13.83 -20.94 -50.10
CA PHE A 330 -13.17 -20.47 -51.33
C PHE A 330 -12.45 -21.59 -52.08
N GLU A 331 -11.89 -22.58 -51.37
CA GLU A 331 -11.20 -23.71 -52.01
C GLU A 331 -12.11 -24.95 -52.17
N GLY A 332 -13.32 -24.93 -51.61
CA GLY A 332 -14.32 -25.98 -51.79
C GLY A 332 -14.00 -27.30 -51.08
N GLU A 333 -13.12 -27.28 -50.08
CA GLU A 333 -12.80 -28.46 -49.27
C GLU A 333 -14.01 -28.84 -48.38
N PRO A 334 -14.50 -30.09 -48.44
CA PRO A 334 -15.64 -30.50 -47.63
C PRO A 334 -15.29 -30.50 -46.14
N PHE A 335 -16.26 -30.13 -45.31
CA PHE A 335 -16.09 -30.17 -43.86
C PHE A 335 -15.76 -31.60 -43.40
N GLY A 336 -14.62 -31.76 -42.75
CA GLY A 336 -14.16 -33.06 -42.27
C GLY A 336 -12.72 -33.03 -41.77
N LEU A 337 -12.22 -34.22 -41.43
CA LEU A 337 -10.84 -34.39 -40.97
C LEU A 337 -9.78 -33.87 -41.97
N PRO A 338 -9.92 -34.04 -43.31
CA PRO A 338 -8.94 -33.56 -44.27
C PRO A 338 -8.76 -32.03 -44.24
N LEU A 339 -9.88 -31.28 -44.17
CA LEU A 339 -9.89 -29.81 -44.04
C LEU A 339 -9.09 -29.35 -42.82
N VAL A 340 -9.37 -29.96 -41.67
CA VAL A 340 -8.77 -29.58 -40.39
C VAL A 340 -7.28 -29.92 -40.34
N LEU A 341 -6.88 -31.07 -40.89
CA LEU A 341 -5.48 -31.47 -41.00
C LEU A 341 -4.70 -30.51 -41.91
N ARG A 342 -5.21 -30.27 -43.12
CA ARG A 342 -4.57 -29.36 -44.09
C ARG A 342 -4.44 -27.94 -43.52
N GLY A 343 -5.52 -27.41 -42.95
CA GLY A 343 -5.48 -26.08 -42.35
C GLY A 343 -4.57 -25.98 -41.13
N ALA A 344 -4.43 -27.04 -40.33
CA ALA A 344 -3.50 -27.08 -39.22
C ALA A 344 -2.04 -27.14 -39.70
N GLU A 345 -1.73 -27.94 -40.73
CA GLU A 345 -0.40 -28.04 -41.34
C GLU A 345 0.04 -26.71 -41.95
N GLU A 346 -0.83 -26.07 -42.73
CA GLU A 346 -0.53 -24.78 -43.37
C GLU A 346 -0.33 -23.64 -42.34
N ARG A 347 -0.99 -23.73 -41.18
CA ARG A 347 -0.88 -22.72 -40.10
C ARG A 347 0.18 -23.03 -39.05
N LEU A 348 0.70 -24.25 -39.01
CA LEU A 348 1.75 -24.65 -38.07
C LEU A 348 2.97 -23.73 -38.14
N ALA A 349 3.51 -23.50 -39.34
CA ALA A 349 4.72 -22.70 -39.53
C ALA A 349 4.52 -21.21 -39.12
N PRO A 350 3.45 -20.51 -39.56
CA PRO A 350 3.17 -19.16 -39.08
C PRO A 350 2.97 -19.06 -37.56
N ILE A 351 2.27 -20.02 -36.94
CA ILE A 351 2.01 -20.02 -35.49
C ILE A 351 3.34 -20.19 -34.73
N LEU A 352 4.16 -21.17 -35.12
CA LEU A 352 5.47 -21.39 -34.49
C LEU A 352 6.41 -20.21 -34.70
N MET A 353 6.40 -19.56 -35.86
CA MET A 353 7.22 -18.37 -36.12
C MET A 353 6.91 -17.25 -35.12
N THR A 354 5.64 -16.95 -34.88
CA THR A 354 5.25 -15.90 -33.92
C THR A 354 5.63 -16.27 -32.49
N ALA A 355 5.43 -17.53 -32.09
CA ALA A 355 5.78 -18.02 -30.77
C ALA A 355 7.29 -17.98 -30.51
N LEU A 356 8.09 -18.45 -31.48
CA LEU A 356 9.55 -18.45 -31.39
C LEU A 356 10.14 -17.04 -31.41
N ALA A 357 9.66 -16.15 -32.28
CA ALA A 357 10.14 -14.77 -32.34
C ALA A 357 9.89 -14.03 -31.02
N THR A 358 8.68 -14.16 -30.48
CA THR A 358 8.32 -13.54 -29.19
C THR A 358 9.10 -14.18 -28.04
N GLY A 359 9.22 -15.51 -28.05
CA GLY A 359 9.95 -16.24 -27.01
C GLY A 359 11.44 -15.87 -26.98
N LEU A 360 12.10 -15.83 -28.14
CA LEU A 360 13.52 -15.45 -28.25
C LEU A 360 13.75 -13.98 -27.89
N ALA A 361 12.80 -13.08 -28.19
CA ALA A 361 12.90 -11.66 -27.81
C ALA A 361 12.82 -11.47 -26.28
N LEU A 362 12.02 -12.28 -25.58
CA LEU A 362 11.81 -12.19 -24.13
C LEU A 362 12.77 -13.06 -23.32
N LEU A 363 13.45 -14.02 -23.96
CA LEU A 363 14.37 -14.95 -23.31
C LEU A 363 15.50 -14.25 -22.51
N PRO A 364 16.16 -13.18 -23.01
CA PRO A 364 17.19 -12.49 -22.25
C PRO A 364 16.67 -11.87 -20.95
N LEU A 365 15.44 -11.38 -20.93
CA LEU A 365 14.81 -10.80 -19.74
C LEU A 365 14.57 -11.86 -18.66
N VAL A 366 14.16 -13.07 -19.05
CA VAL A 366 13.99 -14.19 -18.12
C VAL A 366 15.32 -14.69 -17.58
N ILE A 367 16.35 -14.81 -18.44
CA ILE A 367 17.69 -15.25 -18.01
C ILE A 367 18.33 -14.23 -17.06
N ASN A 368 18.13 -12.93 -17.32
CA ASN A 368 18.70 -11.87 -16.48
C ASN A 368 18.06 -11.79 -15.08
N GLY A 369 16.89 -12.39 -14.90
CA GLY A 369 16.25 -12.50 -13.59
C GLY A 369 15.75 -11.17 -13.02
N ASN A 370 15.40 -11.20 -11.74
CA ASN A 370 14.89 -10.06 -11.00
C ASN A 370 16.03 -9.16 -10.49
N ARG A 371 16.64 -8.36 -11.39
CA ARG A 371 17.64 -7.35 -11.06
C ARG A 371 17.00 -5.99 -10.79
N PRO A 372 17.69 -5.07 -10.07
CA PRO A 372 17.22 -3.69 -9.92
C PRO A 372 16.87 -3.06 -11.27
N GLY A 373 15.65 -2.54 -11.41
CA GLY A 373 15.10 -2.00 -12.66
C GLY A 373 14.30 -2.99 -13.53
N HIS A 374 14.38 -4.30 -13.25
CA HIS A 374 13.67 -5.35 -14.00
C HIS A 374 12.43 -5.88 -13.25
N GLU A 375 11.99 -5.22 -12.19
CA GLU A 375 10.94 -5.71 -11.28
C GLU A 375 9.57 -5.84 -11.97
N ILE A 376 9.36 -5.11 -13.06
CA ILE A 376 8.15 -5.18 -13.91
C ILE A 376 8.38 -6.08 -15.12
N GLU A 377 9.53 -5.95 -15.79
CA GLU A 377 9.84 -6.65 -17.03
C GLU A 377 10.05 -8.16 -16.84
N TYR A 378 10.68 -8.56 -15.73
CA TYR A 378 10.93 -9.97 -15.46
C TYR A 378 9.63 -10.78 -15.27
N PRO A 379 8.68 -10.39 -14.38
CA PRO A 379 7.41 -11.08 -14.25
C PRO A 379 6.56 -11.04 -15.53
N LEU A 380 6.64 -9.93 -16.29
CA LEU A 380 5.99 -9.79 -17.59
C LEU A 380 6.49 -10.86 -18.59
N ALA A 381 7.81 -10.98 -18.75
CA ALA A 381 8.43 -11.90 -19.69
C ALA A 381 8.15 -13.37 -19.34
N VAL A 382 8.22 -13.74 -18.06
CA VAL A 382 7.95 -15.12 -17.60
C VAL A 382 6.49 -15.52 -17.87
N VAL A 383 5.53 -14.64 -17.60
CA VAL A 383 4.10 -14.90 -17.88
C VAL A 383 3.87 -15.05 -19.37
N ILE A 384 4.49 -14.20 -20.21
CA ILE A 384 4.34 -14.29 -21.66
C ILE A 384 4.91 -15.60 -22.20
N LEU A 385 6.11 -15.99 -21.77
CA LEU A 385 6.74 -17.24 -22.22
C LEU A 385 5.92 -18.47 -21.79
N GLY A 386 5.51 -18.55 -20.53
CA GLY A 386 4.66 -19.64 -20.05
C GLY A 386 3.30 -19.70 -20.77
N GLY A 387 2.67 -18.54 -20.94
CA GLY A 387 1.42 -18.38 -21.67
C GLY A 387 1.52 -18.80 -23.13
N LEU A 388 2.57 -18.37 -23.84
CA LEU A 388 2.85 -18.77 -25.22
C LEU A 388 3.02 -20.27 -25.36
N CYS A 389 3.84 -20.90 -24.51
CA CYS A 389 4.04 -22.35 -24.54
C CYS A 389 2.71 -23.09 -24.43
N SER A 390 1.87 -22.72 -23.45
CA SER A 390 0.55 -23.34 -23.30
C SER A 390 -0.36 -23.04 -24.49
N SER A 391 -0.50 -21.78 -24.90
CA SER A 391 -1.36 -21.32 -25.98
C SER A 391 -1.02 -22.00 -27.32
N THR A 392 0.27 -22.11 -27.65
CA THR A 392 0.72 -22.76 -28.88
C THR A 392 0.39 -24.26 -28.89
N LEU A 393 0.64 -24.97 -27.78
CA LEU A 393 0.26 -26.38 -27.65
C LEU A 393 -1.25 -26.55 -27.79
N LEU A 394 -2.04 -25.72 -27.13
CA LEU A 394 -3.49 -25.82 -27.13
C LEU A 394 -4.09 -25.47 -28.50
N ASN A 395 -3.59 -24.44 -29.18
CA ASN A 395 -4.06 -24.08 -30.52
C ASN A 395 -3.70 -25.14 -31.57
N LEU A 396 -2.60 -25.89 -31.40
CA LEU A 396 -2.21 -26.93 -32.35
C LEU A 396 -2.87 -28.28 -32.07
N PHE A 397 -3.12 -28.62 -30.80
CA PHE A 397 -3.61 -29.95 -30.42
C PHE A 397 -5.07 -29.99 -29.98
N VAL A 398 -5.63 -28.89 -29.47
CA VAL A 398 -6.98 -28.85 -28.89
C VAL A 398 -7.97 -28.11 -29.79
N LEU A 399 -7.56 -27.01 -30.41
CA LEU A 399 -8.43 -26.23 -31.29
C LEU A 399 -8.88 -27.00 -32.55
N PRO A 400 -8.02 -27.78 -33.26
CA PRO A 400 -8.44 -28.55 -34.43
C PRO A 400 -9.52 -29.61 -34.14
N PRO A 401 -9.41 -30.50 -33.13
CA PRO A 401 -10.46 -31.46 -32.82
C PRO A 401 -11.74 -30.80 -32.27
N LEU A 402 -11.63 -29.66 -31.57
CA LEU A 402 -12.81 -28.89 -31.18
C LEU A 402 -13.53 -28.33 -32.41
N TYR A 403 -12.80 -27.80 -33.39
CA TYR A 403 -13.38 -27.29 -34.63
C TYR A 403 -14.05 -28.41 -35.43
N LEU A 404 -13.42 -29.59 -35.53
CA LEU A 404 -14.02 -30.75 -36.19
C LEU A 404 -15.37 -31.16 -35.56
N ARG A 405 -15.51 -31.01 -34.24
CA ARG A 405 -16.73 -31.41 -33.52
C ARG A 405 -17.84 -30.35 -33.54
N PHE A 406 -17.50 -29.07 -33.52
CA PHE A 406 -18.45 -27.97 -33.33
C PHE A 406 -18.54 -26.98 -34.50
N GLY A 407 -17.67 -27.10 -35.50
CA GLY A 407 -17.61 -26.20 -36.66
C GLY A 407 -18.60 -26.53 -37.78
N GLY A 408 -19.14 -27.76 -37.83
CA GLY A 408 -19.88 -28.27 -39.00
C GLY A 408 -21.28 -27.69 -39.23
N GLU A 409 -21.95 -27.18 -38.20
CA GLU A 409 -23.31 -26.61 -38.31
C GLU A 409 -23.33 -25.07 -38.35
N ALA A 410 -22.16 -24.41 -38.38
CA ALA A 410 -22.06 -22.96 -38.22
C ALA A 410 -22.31 -22.16 -39.52
N ILE A 411 -22.71 -22.80 -40.61
CA ILE A 411 -22.84 -22.22 -41.97
C ILE A 411 -24.30 -22.19 -42.47
N ASP A 412 -25.28 -22.44 -41.60
CA ASP A 412 -26.70 -22.16 -41.90
C ASP A 412 -27.15 -20.78 -41.44
#